data_AF-A0A2G8L8U0-F1
#
_entry.id   AF-A0A2G8L8U0-F1
#
_cell.length_a   1.000
_cell.length_b   1.000
_cell.length_c   1.000
_cell.angle_alpha   90.00
_cell.angle_beta   90.00
_cell.angle_gamma   90.00
#
_symmetry.space_group_name_H-M   'P 1'
#
loop_
_entity.id
_entity.type
_entity.pdbx_description
1 polymer ?
#
loop_
_entity_poly.entity_id
_entity_poly.type
_entity_poly.pdbx_seq_one_letter_code
_entity_poly.pdbx_strand_id
1 'polypeptide(L)'
;SDIFTFDNLLMHSESLIEKDDCQKLLDYLKVPAKESKDIIESDAPFACLVQDLREAGKVSFDDIHHLMKACSEKGLSKLVAALTVYQQAQDSKFAKNVTKGQLKALEDKRQELSHKLSESEDEKQQLTRKLKTTEEERQQFEKTLKATEEERQQLTGRLKTTEEERQQLTGRLKTTEEERQQFKDTLKATEEAKQQLTGRLKTTEEERQQFKDTLKATEEDRQQLTGRLKTTEEEKQQLTRRLKTTEEEREQLTGRLKTTEEEREQFKDTLKATEKIDNS
;
A
#
# COMPACT_ATOMS: atom_id res chain seq x y z
N SER A 1 -55.47 41.02 -64.41
CA SER A 1 -54.80 42.14 -65.09
C SER A 1 -54.69 43.30 -64.12
N ASP A 2 -53.52 43.93 -64.02
CA ASP A 2 -53.33 45.13 -63.20
C ASP A 2 -54.19 46.25 -63.82
N ILE A 3 -55.14 46.80 -63.08
CA ILE A 3 -56.06 47.82 -63.62
C ILE A 3 -55.37 49.20 -63.63
N PHE A 4 -54.32 49.37 -62.82
CA PHE A 4 -53.53 50.59 -62.70
C PHE A 4 -52.24 50.50 -63.54
N THR A 5 -52.35 50.16 -64.83
CA THR A 5 -51.24 50.31 -65.76
C THR A 5 -51.07 51.76 -66.18
N PHE A 6 -49.83 52.12 -66.57
CA PHE A 6 -49.55 53.45 -67.10
C PHE A 6 -50.37 53.72 -68.38
N ASP A 7 -50.56 52.71 -69.23
CA ASP A 7 -51.38 52.82 -70.43
C ASP A 7 -52.85 53.10 -70.11
N ASN A 8 -53.40 52.48 -69.07
CA ASN A 8 -54.76 52.79 -68.61
C ASN A 8 -54.87 54.21 -68.03
N LEU A 9 -53.83 54.67 -67.31
CA LEU A 9 -53.76 56.06 -66.83
C LEU A 9 -53.80 57.04 -68.01
N LEU A 10 -52.96 56.83 -69.03
CA LEU A 10 -52.91 57.69 -70.22
C LEU A 10 -54.24 57.70 -70.97
N MET A 11 -54.81 56.52 -71.23
CA MET A 11 -56.08 56.37 -71.94
C MET A 11 -57.22 57.13 -71.25
N HIS A 12 -57.33 57.02 -69.92
CA HIS A 12 -58.38 57.72 -69.17
C HIS A 12 -58.09 59.21 -68.97
N SER A 13 -56.82 59.59 -68.84
CA SER A 13 -56.41 60.99 -68.67
C SER A 13 -56.66 61.84 -69.92
N GLU A 14 -56.57 61.24 -71.11
CA GLU A 14 -56.90 61.90 -72.39
C GLU A 14 -58.35 62.42 -72.41
N SER A 15 -59.27 61.72 -71.73
CA SER A 15 -60.68 62.14 -71.62
C SER A 15 -60.95 63.20 -70.54
N LEU A 16 -59.95 63.54 -69.73
CA LEU A 16 -60.06 64.44 -68.58
C LEU A 16 -59.42 65.81 -68.82
N ILE A 17 -58.78 66.03 -69.97
CA ILE A 17 -58.05 67.24 -70.32
C ILE A 17 -58.45 67.73 -71.71
N GLU A 18 -58.62 69.04 -71.86
CA GLU A 18 -58.91 69.68 -73.14
C GLU A 18 -57.61 70.15 -73.84
N LYS A 19 -57.66 70.39 -75.16
CA LYS A 19 -56.46 70.83 -75.92
C LYS A 19 -55.84 72.11 -75.36
N ASP A 20 -56.65 73.05 -74.88
CA ASP A 20 -56.20 74.29 -74.26
C ASP A 20 -55.48 74.04 -72.91
N ASP A 21 -55.89 73.01 -72.18
CA ASP A 21 -55.25 72.60 -70.94
C ASP A 21 -53.92 71.87 -71.20
N CYS A 22 -53.82 71.07 -72.26
CA CYS A 22 -52.55 70.52 -72.75
C CYS A 22 -51.57 71.63 -73.14
N GLN A 23 -52.03 72.69 -73.81
CA GLN A 23 -51.17 73.84 -74.16
C GLN A 23 -50.64 74.54 -72.90
N LYS A 24 -51.48 74.74 -71.88
CA LYS A 24 -51.04 75.31 -70.58
C LYS A 24 -49.98 74.46 -69.88
N LEU A 25 -50.04 73.14 -70.04
CA LEU A 25 -49.02 72.22 -69.51
C LEU A 25 -47.72 72.29 -70.31
N LEU A 26 -47.77 72.31 -71.64
CA LEU A 26 -46.60 72.45 -72.51
C LEU A 26 -45.80 73.72 -72.21
N ASP A 27 -46.51 74.85 -72.06
CA ASP A 27 -45.91 76.15 -71.73
C ASP A 27 -45.23 76.12 -70.36
N TYR A 28 -45.86 75.47 -69.37
CA TYR A 28 -45.34 75.36 -68.01
C TYR A 28 -44.11 74.45 -67.93
N LEU A 29 -44.17 73.32 -68.63
CA LEU A 29 -43.11 72.31 -68.68
C LEU A 29 -41.95 72.71 -69.60
N LYS A 30 -42.09 73.86 -70.28
CA LYS A 30 -41.13 74.45 -71.21
C LYS A 30 -40.78 73.49 -72.34
N VAL A 31 -41.79 72.84 -72.93
CA VAL A 31 -41.60 72.00 -74.10
C VAL A 31 -41.29 72.91 -75.31
N PRO A 32 -40.25 72.61 -76.12
CA PRO A 32 -39.93 73.39 -77.32
C PRO A 32 -41.15 73.64 -78.21
N ALA A 33 -41.24 74.84 -78.80
CA ALA A 33 -42.42 75.26 -79.57
C ALA A 33 -42.70 74.38 -80.80
N LYS A 34 -41.66 73.75 -81.35
CA LYS A 34 -41.77 72.81 -82.48
C LYS A 34 -42.46 71.51 -82.05
N GLU A 35 -42.00 70.93 -80.95
CA GLU A 35 -42.56 69.71 -80.36
C GLU A 35 -43.96 69.96 -79.80
N SER A 36 -44.18 71.11 -79.16
CA SER A 36 -45.49 71.50 -78.63
C SER A 36 -46.59 71.54 -79.70
N LYS A 37 -46.26 71.98 -80.92
CA LYS A 37 -47.20 72.02 -82.03
C LYS A 37 -47.57 70.62 -82.51
N ASP A 38 -46.56 69.76 -82.66
CA ASP A 38 -46.74 68.37 -83.09
C ASP A 38 -47.55 67.55 -82.05
N ILE A 39 -47.36 67.84 -80.76
CA ILE A 39 -48.12 67.20 -79.66
C ILE A 39 -49.60 67.60 -79.67
N ILE A 40 -49.93 68.88 -79.85
CA ILE A 40 -51.33 69.37 -79.79
C ILE A 40 -52.16 68.95 -81.02
N GLU A 41 -51.51 68.79 -82.17
CA GLU A 41 -52.14 68.32 -83.41
C GLU A 41 -52.38 66.79 -83.42
N SER A 42 -51.82 66.05 -82.45
CA SER A 42 -52.05 64.61 -82.26
C SER A 42 -53.49 64.26 -81.90
N ASP A 43 -53.88 63.00 -82.17
CA ASP A 43 -55.14 62.40 -81.76
C ASP A 43 -55.23 62.16 -80.24
N ALA A 44 -54.07 62.12 -79.56
CA ALA A 44 -53.95 61.95 -78.10
C ALA A 44 -52.86 62.91 -77.55
N PRO A 45 -53.14 64.23 -77.50
CA PRO A 45 -52.16 65.25 -77.12
C PRO A 45 -51.59 65.07 -75.70
N PHE A 46 -52.36 64.56 -74.73
CA PHE A 46 -51.83 64.34 -73.38
C PHE A 46 -50.90 63.13 -73.31
N ALA A 47 -51.24 62.03 -73.97
CA ALA A 47 -50.35 60.86 -74.10
C ALA A 47 -49.02 61.23 -74.78
N CYS A 48 -49.05 62.02 -75.86
CA CYS A 48 -47.85 62.51 -76.53
C CYS A 48 -46.99 63.40 -75.60
N LEU A 49 -47.61 64.33 -74.86
CA LEU A 49 -46.91 65.15 -73.86
C LEU A 49 -46.23 64.27 -72.80
N VAL A 50 -46.92 63.26 -72.26
CA VAL A 50 -46.35 62.42 -71.20
C VAL A 50 -45.23 61.53 -71.73
N GLN A 51 -45.32 61.07 -72.98
CA GLN A 51 -44.24 60.36 -73.66
C GLN A 51 -42.99 61.22 -73.77
N ASP A 52 -43.12 62.47 -74.22
CA ASP A 52 -42.00 63.40 -74.34
C ASP A 52 -41.37 63.73 -72.98
N LEU A 53 -42.19 63.88 -71.93
CA LEU A 53 -41.69 64.05 -70.56
C LEU A 53 -40.95 62.83 -70.05
N ARG A 54 -41.35 61.62 -70.47
CA ARG A 54 -40.67 60.38 -70.12
C ARG A 54 -39.34 60.23 -70.87
N GLU A 55 -39.29 60.58 -72.14
CA GLU A 55 -38.06 60.61 -72.94
C GLU A 55 -37.08 61.67 -72.41
N ALA A 56 -37.59 62.80 -71.92
CA ALA A 56 -36.83 63.83 -71.23
C ALA A 56 -36.43 63.47 -69.77
N GLY A 57 -36.83 62.30 -69.27
CA GLY A 57 -36.54 61.84 -67.90
C GLY A 57 -37.24 62.63 -66.78
N LYS A 58 -38.24 63.45 -67.12
CA LYS A 58 -39.02 64.27 -66.18
C LYS A 58 -40.16 63.48 -65.52
N VAL A 59 -40.56 62.36 -66.11
CA VAL A 59 -41.61 61.46 -65.62
C VAL A 59 -41.14 60.02 -65.84
N SER A 60 -41.47 59.11 -64.93
CA SER A 60 -41.27 57.67 -65.12
C SER A 60 -42.54 56.89 -64.80
N PHE A 61 -42.54 55.59 -65.07
CA PHE A 61 -43.66 54.71 -64.71
C PHE A 61 -43.91 54.67 -63.19
N ASP A 62 -42.86 54.90 -62.39
CA ASP A 62 -42.93 54.81 -60.93
C ASP A 62 -42.97 56.18 -60.24
N ASP A 63 -42.70 57.27 -60.99
CA ASP A 63 -42.64 58.63 -60.47
C ASP A 63 -43.26 59.63 -61.45
N ILE A 64 -44.47 60.07 -61.14
CA ILE A 64 -45.22 61.08 -61.90
C ILE A 64 -45.41 62.39 -61.10
N HIS A 65 -44.67 62.60 -60.00
CA HIS A 65 -44.84 63.76 -59.12
C HIS A 65 -44.62 65.10 -59.84
N HIS A 66 -43.68 65.14 -60.79
CA HIS A 66 -43.40 66.34 -61.59
C HIS A 66 -44.61 66.73 -62.46
N LEU A 67 -45.26 65.74 -63.08
CA LEU A 67 -46.47 65.92 -63.87
C LEU A 67 -47.67 66.31 -62.98
N MET A 68 -47.82 65.65 -61.83
CA MET A 68 -48.85 65.99 -60.84
C MET A 68 -48.74 67.44 -60.36
N LYS A 69 -47.51 67.91 -60.10
CA LYS A 69 -47.25 69.29 -59.70
C LYS A 69 -47.63 70.28 -60.79
N ALA A 70 -47.24 70.03 -62.04
CA ALA A 70 -47.63 70.86 -63.18
C ALA A 70 -49.15 70.94 -63.35
N CYS A 71 -49.85 69.81 -63.25
CA CYS A 71 -51.31 69.75 -63.34
C CYS A 71 -52.00 70.49 -62.18
N SER A 72 -51.42 70.45 -60.97
CA SER A 72 -51.93 71.15 -59.78
C SER A 72 -51.80 72.66 -59.92
N GLU A 73 -50.64 73.15 -60.36
CA GLU A 73 -50.38 74.58 -60.57
C GLU A 73 -51.20 75.18 -61.72
N LYS A 74 -51.72 74.33 -62.62
CA LYS A 74 -52.64 74.72 -63.70
C LYS A 74 -54.12 74.48 -63.40
N GLY A 75 -54.47 74.06 -62.19
CA GLY A 75 -55.86 73.91 -61.77
C GLY A 75 -56.59 72.70 -62.37
N LEU A 76 -55.86 71.73 -62.92
CA LEU A 76 -56.42 70.53 -63.57
C LEU A 76 -56.82 69.47 -62.53
N SER A 77 -57.76 69.82 -61.65
CA SER A 77 -58.14 69.03 -60.46
C SER A 77 -58.55 67.58 -60.74
N LYS A 78 -59.31 67.32 -61.83
CA LYS A 78 -59.73 65.96 -62.24
C LYS A 78 -58.53 65.09 -62.64
N LEU A 79 -57.60 65.67 -63.39
CA LEU A 79 -56.38 64.99 -63.83
C LEU A 79 -55.43 64.74 -62.65
N VAL A 80 -55.28 65.72 -61.76
CA VAL A 80 -54.52 65.57 -60.52
C VAL A 80 -55.07 64.43 -59.66
N ALA A 81 -56.40 64.28 -59.55
CA ALA A 81 -57.01 63.18 -58.81
C ALA A 81 -56.68 61.81 -59.44
N ALA A 82 -56.79 61.68 -60.77
CA ALA A 82 -56.45 60.44 -61.49
C ALA A 82 -54.96 60.07 -61.33
N LEU A 83 -54.06 61.05 -61.49
CA LEU A 83 -52.62 60.87 -61.29
C LEU A 83 -52.29 60.52 -59.83
N THR A 84 -52.96 61.13 -58.86
CA THR A 84 -52.77 60.81 -57.43
C THR A 84 -53.12 59.36 -57.12
N VAL A 85 -54.24 58.86 -57.63
CA VAL A 85 -54.66 57.47 -57.43
C VAL A 85 -53.65 56.50 -58.08
N TYR A 86 -53.12 56.84 -59.25
CA TYR A 86 -52.09 56.02 -59.90
C TYR A 86 -50.78 55.99 -59.10
N GLN A 87 -50.27 57.14 -58.66
CA GLN A 87 -49.03 57.19 -57.87
C GLN A 87 -49.20 56.44 -56.54
N GLN A 88 -50.34 56.59 -55.86
CA GLN A 88 -50.64 55.82 -54.65
C GLN A 88 -50.68 54.31 -54.90
N ALA A 89 -51.20 53.87 -56.04
CA ALA A 89 -51.20 52.45 -56.41
C ALA A 89 -49.77 51.92 -56.68
N GLN A 90 -48.91 52.69 -57.35
CA GLN A 90 -47.50 52.31 -57.56
C GLN A 90 -46.72 52.29 -56.25
N ASP A 91 -46.87 53.31 -55.40
CA ASP A 91 -46.23 53.37 -54.08
C ASP A 91 -46.66 52.19 -53.21
N SER A 92 -47.95 51.86 -53.19
CA SER A 92 -48.50 50.70 -52.49
C SER A 92 -47.94 49.39 -53.03
N LYS A 93 -47.77 49.27 -54.35
CA LYS A 93 -47.21 48.08 -55.01
C LYS A 93 -45.72 47.91 -54.68
N PHE A 94 -44.96 49.00 -54.71
CA PHE A 94 -43.55 49.02 -54.31
C PHE A 94 -43.40 48.65 -52.83
N ALA A 95 -44.16 49.28 -51.93
CA ALA A 95 -44.17 48.98 -50.50
C ALA A 95 -44.53 47.50 -50.23
N LYS A 96 -45.50 46.94 -50.96
CA LYS A 96 -45.87 45.52 -50.86
C LYS A 96 -44.74 44.58 -51.29
N ASN A 97 -43.99 44.94 -52.33
CA ASN A 97 -42.85 44.14 -52.78
C ASN A 97 -41.69 44.20 -51.78
N VAL A 98 -41.39 45.38 -51.24
CA VAL A 98 -40.37 45.57 -50.20
C VAL A 98 -40.71 44.77 -48.94
N THR A 99 -41.94 44.89 -48.44
CA THR A 99 -42.41 44.16 -47.24
C THR A 99 -42.43 42.65 -47.47
N LYS A 100 -42.82 42.17 -48.67
CA LYS A 100 -42.73 40.74 -49.03
C LYS A 100 -41.28 40.24 -49.02
N GLY A 101 -40.33 41.04 -49.52
CA GLY A 101 -38.91 40.71 -49.47
C GLY A 101 -38.38 40.63 -48.04
N GLN A 102 -38.74 41.59 -47.19
CA GLN A 102 -38.38 41.59 -45.77
C GLN A 102 -38.98 40.40 -45.01
N LEU A 103 -40.24 40.07 -45.26
CA LEU A 103 -40.89 38.89 -44.67
C LEU A 103 -40.19 37.59 -45.06
N LYS A 104 -39.82 37.45 -46.33
CA LYS A 104 -39.07 36.27 -46.79
C LYS A 104 -37.71 36.17 -46.10
N ALA A 105 -36.96 37.28 -46.03
CA ALA A 105 -35.66 37.31 -45.35
C ALA A 105 -35.77 37.00 -43.85
N LEU A 106 -36.84 37.47 -43.19
CA LEU A 106 -37.10 37.18 -41.79
C LEU A 106 -37.45 35.70 -41.57
N GLU A 107 -38.24 35.11 -42.47
CA GLU A 107 -38.60 33.69 -42.44
C GLU A 107 -37.38 32.79 -42.64
N ASP A 108 -36.53 33.10 -43.62
CA ASP A 108 -35.28 32.37 -43.85
C ASP A 108 -34.39 32.42 -42.60
N LYS A 109 -34.26 33.59 -41.96
CA LYS A 109 -33.50 33.76 -40.71
C LYS A 109 -34.13 33.00 -39.54
N ARG A 110 -35.45 32.94 -39.47
CA ARG A 110 -36.18 32.17 -38.43
C ARG A 110 -35.89 30.68 -38.59
N GLN A 111 -35.91 30.16 -39.81
CA GLN A 111 -35.58 28.76 -40.10
C GLN A 111 -34.13 28.44 -39.75
N GLU A 112 -33.18 29.31 -40.10
CA GLU A 112 -31.77 29.15 -39.73
C GLU A 112 -31.58 29.11 -38.21
N LEU A 113 -32.20 30.03 -37.46
CA LEU A 113 -32.13 30.05 -36.01
C LEU A 113 -32.79 28.82 -35.38
N SER A 114 -33.90 28.34 -35.94
CA SER A 114 -34.57 27.12 -35.49
C SER A 114 -33.67 25.89 -35.65
N HIS A 115 -32.92 25.80 -36.75
CA HIS A 115 -31.96 24.72 -36.97
C HIS A 115 -30.83 24.76 -35.94
N LYS A 116 -30.20 25.93 -35.76
CA LYS A 116 -29.13 26.10 -34.76
C LYS A 116 -29.59 25.80 -33.34
N LEU A 117 -30.83 26.14 -33.00
CA LEU A 117 -31.40 25.82 -31.70
C LEU A 117 -31.53 24.30 -31.50
N SER A 118 -32.00 23.58 -32.53
CA SER A 118 -32.09 22.11 -32.48
C SER A 118 -30.72 21.46 -32.32
N GLU A 119 -29.73 21.91 -33.10
CA GLU A 119 -28.34 21.41 -32.99
C GLU A 119 -27.77 21.65 -31.59
N SER A 120 -27.97 22.83 -31.03
CA SER A 120 -27.51 23.16 -29.67
C SER A 120 -28.21 22.33 -28.60
N GLU A 121 -29.49 22.01 -28.78
CA GLU A 121 -30.24 21.16 -27.86
C GLU A 121 -29.75 19.71 -27.91
N ASP A 122 -29.43 19.18 -29.09
CA ASP A 122 -28.82 17.86 -29.25
C ASP A 122 -27.42 17.79 -28.61
N GLU A 123 -26.57 18.80 -28.81
CA GLU A 123 -25.25 18.90 -28.17
C GLU A 123 -25.37 18.92 -26.64
N LYS A 124 -26.33 19.69 -26.10
CA LYS A 124 -26.61 19.75 -24.66
C LYS A 124 -27.02 18.38 -24.12
N GLN A 125 -27.87 17.64 -24.84
CA GLN A 125 -28.26 16.28 -24.42
C GLN A 125 -27.06 15.33 -24.44
N GLN A 126 -26.19 15.40 -25.46
CA GLN A 126 -24.98 14.58 -25.53
C GLN A 126 -24.02 14.87 -24.38
N LEU A 127 -23.77 16.16 -24.08
CA LEU A 127 -22.92 16.57 -22.95
C LEU A 127 -23.50 16.12 -21.61
N THR A 128 -24.83 16.21 -21.44
CA THR A 128 -25.51 15.73 -20.23
C THR A 128 -25.31 14.22 -20.03
N ARG A 129 -25.40 13.42 -21.11
CA ARG A 129 -25.13 11.98 -21.05
C ARG A 129 -23.67 11.69 -20.68
N LYS A 130 -22.72 12.37 -21.33
CA LYS A 130 -21.28 12.23 -21.01
C LYS A 130 -20.98 12.57 -19.56
N LEU A 131 -21.54 13.67 -19.06
CA LEU A 131 -21.37 14.09 -17.66
C LEU A 131 -21.88 13.01 -16.68
N LYS A 132 -23.04 12.41 -16.98
CA LYS A 132 -23.58 11.32 -16.16
C LYS A 132 -22.65 10.10 -16.13
N THR A 133 -22.14 9.68 -17.30
CA THR A 133 -21.19 8.57 -17.39
C THR A 133 -19.90 8.85 -16.62
N THR A 134 -19.33 10.04 -16.78
CA THR A 134 -18.11 10.44 -16.05
C THR A 134 -18.34 10.47 -14.53
N GLU A 135 -19.52 10.90 -14.07
CA GLU A 135 -19.84 10.89 -12.64
C GLU A 135 -19.99 9.45 -12.09
N GLU A 136 -20.59 8.54 -12.85
CA GLU A 136 -20.65 7.11 -12.49
C GLU A 136 -19.25 6.48 -12.41
N GLU A 137 -18.38 6.76 -13.38
CA GLU A 137 -16.97 6.33 -13.38
C GLU A 137 -16.22 6.89 -12.17
N ARG A 138 -16.39 8.18 -11.86
CA ARG A 138 -15.77 8.83 -10.70
C ARG A 138 -16.18 8.14 -9.39
N GLN A 139 -17.46 7.82 -9.22
CA GLN A 139 -17.95 7.11 -8.04
C GLN A 139 -17.39 5.68 -7.95
N GLN A 140 -17.22 5.01 -9.08
CA GLN A 140 -16.60 3.69 -9.10
C GLN A 140 -15.12 3.76 -8.72
N PHE A 141 -14.37 4.73 -9.23
CA PHE A 141 -12.98 4.96 -8.84
C PHE A 141 -12.86 5.28 -7.34
N GLU A 142 -13.76 6.08 -6.78
CA GLU A 142 -13.77 6.42 -5.35
C GLU A 142 -13.98 5.17 -4.47
N LYS A 143 -14.87 4.26 -4.87
CA LYS A 143 -15.06 2.97 -4.18
C LYS A 143 -13.82 2.09 -4.26
N THR A 144 -13.21 1.97 -5.44
CA THR A 144 -11.98 1.19 -5.61
C THR A 144 -10.83 1.76 -4.78
N LEU A 145 -10.65 3.08 -4.78
CA LEU A 145 -9.65 3.77 -3.98
C LEU A 145 -9.81 3.46 -2.48
N LYS A 146 -11.05 3.52 -1.98
CA LYS A 146 -11.35 3.22 -0.58
C LYS A 146 -11.03 1.76 -0.23
N ALA A 147 -11.42 0.81 -1.09
CA ALA A 147 -11.12 -0.61 -0.89
C ALA A 147 -9.60 -0.87 -0.88
N THR A 148 -8.84 -0.28 -1.81
CA THR A 148 -7.38 -0.40 -1.84
C THR A 148 -6.72 0.21 -0.62
N GLU A 149 -7.23 1.32 -0.10
CA GLU A 149 -6.71 1.93 1.14
C GLU A 149 -6.99 1.05 2.38
N GLU A 150 -8.17 0.43 2.46
CA GLU A 150 -8.49 -0.54 3.52
C GLU A 150 -7.58 -1.78 3.45
N GLU A 151 -7.34 -2.34 2.27
CA GLU A 151 -6.40 -3.45 2.06
C GLU A 151 -4.97 -3.07 2.47
N ARG A 152 -4.52 -1.86 2.11
CA ARG A 152 -3.20 -1.34 2.49
C ARG A 152 -3.06 -1.24 4.01
N GLN A 153 -4.10 -0.78 4.72
CA GLN A 153 -4.09 -0.71 6.18
C GLN A 153 -4.03 -2.10 6.82
N GLN A 154 -4.78 -3.07 6.29
CA GLN A 154 -4.74 -4.46 6.75
C GLN A 154 -3.35 -5.09 6.54
N LEU A 155 -2.73 -4.90 5.36
CA LEU A 155 -1.37 -5.37 5.09
C LEU A 155 -0.34 -4.74 6.01
N THR A 156 -0.47 -3.44 6.29
CA THR A 156 0.40 -2.72 7.23
C THR A 156 0.26 -3.31 8.64
N GLY A 157 -0.96 -3.60 9.08
CA GLY A 157 -1.22 -4.26 10.37
C GLY A 157 -0.57 -5.65 10.44
N ARG A 158 -0.76 -6.47 9.40
CA ARG A 158 -0.13 -7.81 9.32
C ARG A 158 1.40 -7.74 9.37
N LEU A 159 1.99 -6.79 8.65
CA LEU A 159 3.45 -6.60 8.65
C LEU A 159 3.97 -6.25 10.06
N LYS A 160 3.25 -5.39 10.80
CA LYS A 160 3.60 -5.06 12.18
C LYS A 160 3.56 -6.29 13.08
N THR A 161 2.50 -7.10 13.01
CA THR A 161 2.39 -8.35 13.79
C THR A 161 3.51 -9.33 13.45
N THR A 162 3.82 -9.53 12.16
CA THR A 162 4.92 -10.40 11.75
C THR A 162 6.28 -9.91 12.26
N GLU A 163 6.51 -8.60 12.29
CA GLU A 163 7.74 -8.03 12.83
C GLU A 163 7.86 -8.23 14.36
N GLU A 164 6.75 -8.08 15.10
CA GLU A 164 6.69 -8.39 16.54
C GLU A 164 6.97 -9.87 16.82
N GLU A 165 6.36 -10.79 16.05
CA GLU A 165 6.62 -12.23 16.15
C GLU A 165 8.09 -12.56 15.85
N ARG A 166 8.69 -11.93 14.82
CA ARG A 166 10.10 -12.10 14.48
C ARG A 166 11.02 -11.68 15.62
N GLN A 167 10.72 -10.57 16.29
CA GLN A 167 11.49 -10.09 17.44
C GLN A 167 11.38 -11.05 18.63
N GLN A 168 10.18 -11.56 18.91
CA GLN A 168 9.99 -12.58 19.95
C GLN A 168 10.76 -13.87 19.66
N LEU A 169 10.70 -14.37 18.42
CA LEU A 169 11.44 -15.56 18.00
C LEU A 169 12.96 -15.36 18.12
N THR A 170 13.45 -14.17 17.75
CA THR A 170 14.87 -13.80 17.91
C THR A 170 15.27 -13.82 19.39
N GLY A 171 14.43 -13.28 20.28
CA GLY A 171 14.65 -13.32 21.73
C GLY A 171 14.70 -14.76 22.26
N ARG A 172 13.74 -15.61 21.89
CA ARG A 172 13.70 -17.03 22.27
C ARG A 172 14.93 -17.80 21.78
N LEU A 173 15.37 -17.55 20.55
CA LEU A 173 16.59 -18.14 20.01
C LEU A 173 17.82 -17.79 20.84
N LYS A 174 17.97 -16.51 21.22
CA LYS A 174 19.07 -16.05 22.07
C LYS A 174 19.09 -16.76 23.42
N THR A 175 17.94 -16.82 24.11
CA THR A 175 17.83 -17.55 25.39
C THR A 175 18.17 -19.03 25.25
N THR A 176 17.69 -19.67 24.18
CA THR A 176 17.95 -21.09 23.92
C THR A 176 19.45 -21.34 23.66
N GLU A 177 20.13 -20.41 23.00
CA GLU A 177 21.57 -20.51 22.74
C GLU A 177 22.40 -20.29 24.02
N GLU A 178 21.99 -19.39 24.90
CA GLU A 178 22.57 -19.21 26.24
C GLU A 178 22.40 -20.46 27.11
N GLU A 179 21.20 -21.03 27.18
CA GLU A 179 20.93 -22.29 27.90
C GLU A 179 21.78 -23.44 27.35
N ARG A 180 21.89 -23.55 26.02
CA ARG A 180 22.73 -24.58 25.38
C ARG A 180 24.19 -24.44 25.79
N GLN A 181 24.70 -23.22 25.92
CA GLN A 181 26.07 -22.99 26.35
C GLN A 181 26.26 -23.40 27.82
N GLN A 182 25.32 -23.06 28.71
CA GLN A 182 25.34 -23.49 30.10
C GLN A 182 25.32 -25.03 30.24
N PHE A 183 24.52 -25.71 29.42
CA PHE A 183 24.50 -27.17 29.38
C PHE A 183 25.85 -27.77 28.95
N LYS A 184 26.51 -27.18 27.95
CA LYS A 184 27.86 -27.62 27.54
C LYS A 184 28.88 -27.47 28.66
N ASP A 185 28.86 -26.34 29.36
CA ASP A 185 29.79 -26.08 30.45
C ASP A 185 29.54 -27.04 31.62
N THR A 186 28.26 -27.30 31.95
CA THR A 186 27.86 -28.30 32.95
C THR A 186 28.31 -29.72 32.57
N LEU A 187 28.16 -30.10 31.30
CA LEU A 187 28.59 -31.39 30.79
C LEU A 187 30.12 -31.55 30.92
N LYS A 188 30.87 -30.51 30.57
CA LYS A 188 32.34 -30.50 30.71
C LYS A 188 32.76 -30.69 32.17
N ALA A 189 32.17 -29.93 33.10
CA ALA A 189 32.45 -30.06 34.53
C ALA A 189 32.11 -31.46 35.07
N THR A 190 31.01 -32.05 34.57
CA THR A 190 30.60 -33.41 34.96
C THR A 190 31.60 -34.46 34.48
N GLU A 191 32.11 -34.34 33.25
CA GLU A 191 33.10 -35.26 32.72
C GLU A 191 34.45 -35.14 33.47
N GLU A 192 34.87 -33.90 33.80
CA GLU A 192 36.05 -33.66 34.65
C GLU A 192 35.89 -34.29 36.04
N ALA A 193 34.73 -34.12 36.68
CA ALA A 193 34.45 -34.73 37.99
C ALA A 193 34.46 -36.27 37.92
N LYS A 194 33.91 -36.85 36.85
CA LYS A 194 33.96 -38.30 36.62
C LYS A 194 35.38 -38.83 36.44
N GLN A 195 36.25 -38.10 35.73
CA GLN A 195 37.66 -38.46 35.59
C GLN A 195 38.38 -38.43 36.95
N GLN A 196 38.14 -37.39 37.76
CA GLN A 196 38.69 -37.30 39.12
C GLN A 196 38.22 -38.45 40.02
N LEU A 197 36.93 -38.78 39.99
CA LEU A 197 36.38 -39.91 40.75
C LEU A 197 37.00 -41.24 40.31
N THR A 198 37.18 -41.43 39.01
CA THR A 198 37.86 -42.62 38.46
C THR A 198 39.30 -42.72 38.98
N GLY A 199 40.03 -41.59 39.00
CA GLY A 199 41.38 -41.53 39.56
C GLY A 199 41.41 -41.89 41.05
N ARG A 200 40.52 -41.29 41.84
CA ARG A 200 40.40 -41.59 43.28
C ARG A 200 40.07 -43.06 43.54
N LEU A 201 39.15 -43.63 42.75
CA LEU A 201 38.79 -45.05 42.85
C LEU A 201 40.01 -45.94 42.63
N LYS A 202 40.81 -45.66 41.59
CA LYS A 202 42.04 -46.41 41.31
C LYS A 202 43.03 -46.33 42.47
N THR A 203 43.26 -45.14 43.03
CA THR A 203 44.14 -44.99 44.20
C THR A 203 43.62 -45.77 45.41
N THR A 204 42.33 -45.71 45.69
CA THR A 204 41.73 -46.49 46.79
C THR A 204 41.83 -48.00 46.55
N GLU A 205 41.72 -48.47 45.32
CA GLU A 205 41.93 -49.87 44.97
C GLU A 205 43.37 -50.33 45.19
N GLU A 206 44.35 -49.49 44.82
CA GLU A 206 45.78 -49.71 45.07
C GLU A 206 46.10 -49.75 46.58
N GLU A 207 45.61 -48.79 47.35
CA GLU A 207 45.75 -48.77 48.82
C GLU A 207 45.11 -50.02 49.46
N ARG A 208 43.92 -50.41 49.01
CA ARG A 208 43.26 -51.64 49.49
C ARG A 208 44.11 -52.87 49.23
N GLN A 209 44.79 -52.94 48.09
CA GLN A 209 45.68 -54.06 47.78
C GLN A 209 46.91 -54.06 48.71
N GLN A 210 47.54 -52.91 48.93
CA GLN A 210 48.65 -52.78 49.88
C GLN A 210 48.27 -53.20 51.31
N PHE A 211 47.07 -52.82 51.77
CA PHE A 211 46.56 -53.25 53.06
C PHE A 211 46.37 -54.77 53.14
N LYS A 212 45.87 -55.40 52.08
CA LYS A 212 45.75 -56.88 52.04
C LYS A 212 47.12 -57.55 52.13
N ASP A 213 48.11 -57.04 51.41
CA ASP A 213 49.46 -57.60 51.42
C ASP A 213 50.11 -57.45 52.80
N THR A 214 49.94 -56.28 53.43
CA THR A 214 50.41 -56.01 54.80
C THR A 214 49.74 -56.92 55.83
N LEU A 215 48.42 -57.13 55.71
CA LEU A 215 47.67 -58.02 56.58
C LEU A 215 48.16 -59.47 56.46
N LYS A 216 48.44 -59.91 55.22
CA LYS A 216 49.01 -61.25 54.97
C LYS A 216 50.38 -61.41 55.62
N ALA A 217 51.28 -60.45 55.45
CA ALA A 217 52.60 -60.48 56.09
C ALA A 217 52.50 -60.50 57.63
N THR A 218 51.61 -59.68 58.20
CA THR A 218 51.38 -59.65 59.65
C THR A 218 50.86 -60.98 60.19
N GLU A 219 49.98 -61.65 59.43
CA GLU A 219 49.47 -62.97 59.78
C GLU A 219 50.56 -64.05 59.71
N GLU A 220 51.45 -63.99 58.72
CA GLU A 220 52.63 -64.87 58.63
C GLU A 220 53.58 -64.66 59.83
N ASP A 221 53.89 -63.40 60.18
CA ASP A 221 54.71 -63.05 61.35
C ASP A 221 54.08 -63.56 62.66
N ARG A 222 52.76 -63.41 62.80
CA ARG A 222 52.00 -63.92 63.95
C ARG A 222 52.13 -65.44 64.09
N GLN A 223 52.05 -66.17 62.98
CA GLN A 223 52.23 -67.62 62.96
C GLN A 223 53.66 -68.02 63.35
N GLN A 224 54.68 -67.32 62.84
CA GLN A 224 56.07 -67.56 63.23
C GLN A 224 56.31 -67.30 64.73
N LEU A 225 55.80 -66.19 65.26
CA LEU A 225 55.88 -65.88 66.70
C LEU A 225 55.18 -66.93 67.56
N THR A 226 54.01 -67.40 67.12
CA THR A 226 53.29 -68.49 67.80
C THR A 226 54.12 -69.78 67.81
N GLY A 227 54.79 -70.10 66.70
CA GLY A 227 55.71 -71.23 66.61
C GLY A 227 56.89 -71.10 67.58
N ARG A 228 57.56 -69.93 67.59
CA ARG A 228 58.67 -69.64 68.52
C ARG A 228 58.23 -69.75 69.98
N LEU A 229 57.07 -69.21 70.32
CA LEU A 229 56.51 -69.30 71.67
C LEU A 229 56.31 -70.75 72.11
N LYS A 230 55.79 -71.61 71.20
CA LYS A 230 55.63 -73.04 71.48
C LYS A 230 56.98 -73.72 71.74
N THR A 231 57.99 -73.44 70.92
CA THR A 231 59.36 -73.97 71.13
C THR A 231 59.93 -73.51 72.47
N THR A 232 59.81 -72.23 72.82
CA THR A 232 60.28 -71.71 74.11
C THR A 232 59.56 -72.36 75.30
N GLU A 233 58.25 -72.62 75.20
CA GLU A 233 57.53 -73.33 76.27
C GLU A 233 57.98 -74.80 76.38
N GLU A 234 58.27 -75.48 75.27
CA GLU A 234 58.85 -76.82 75.26
C GLU A 234 60.25 -76.84 75.92
N GLU A 235 61.13 -75.90 75.57
CA GLU A 235 62.45 -75.74 76.19
C GLU A 235 62.36 -75.48 77.69
N LYS A 236 61.44 -74.60 78.11
CA LYS A 236 61.17 -74.32 79.53
C LYS A 236 60.70 -75.57 80.27
N GLN A 237 59.83 -76.39 79.68
CA GLN A 237 59.43 -77.66 80.27
C GLN A 237 60.61 -78.64 80.40
N GLN A 238 61.47 -78.73 79.39
CA GLN A 238 62.69 -79.55 79.45
C GLN A 238 63.64 -79.08 80.55
N LEU A 239 63.88 -77.77 80.66
CA LEU A 239 64.70 -77.18 81.74
C LEU A 239 64.10 -77.46 83.11
N THR A 240 62.77 -77.34 83.27
CA THR A 240 62.08 -77.66 84.53
C THR A 240 62.28 -79.13 84.91
N ARG A 241 62.18 -80.06 83.96
CA ARG A 241 62.46 -81.49 84.21
C ARG A 241 63.92 -81.71 84.62
N ARG A 242 64.87 -81.10 83.90
CA ARG A 242 66.30 -81.20 84.25
C ARG A 242 66.58 -80.66 85.65
N LEU A 243 65.99 -79.51 86.00
CA LEU A 243 66.12 -78.91 87.32
C LEU A 243 65.60 -79.85 88.41
N LYS A 244 64.43 -80.47 88.20
CA LYS A 244 63.90 -81.49 89.10
C LYS A 244 64.84 -82.69 89.26
N THR A 245 65.38 -83.23 88.17
CA THR A 245 66.36 -84.33 88.23
C THR A 245 67.63 -83.92 89.00
N THR A 246 68.16 -82.73 88.76
CA THR A 246 69.33 -82.22 89.50
C THR A 246 69.02 -82.00 90.99
N GLU A 247 67.81 -81.58 91.34
CA GLU A 247 67.36 -81.49 92.74
C GLU A 247 67.30 -82.87 93.40
N GLU A 248 66.74 -83.87 92.72
CA GLU A 248 66.70 -85.27 93.19
C GLU A 248 68.13 -85.83 93.37
N GLU A 249 69.03 -85.61 92.41
CA GLU A 249 70.45 -85.98 92.52
C GLU A 249 71.15 -85.30 93.70
N ARG A 250 70.88 -84.00 93.92
CA ARG A 250 71.41 -83.24 95.06
C ARG A 250 70.91 -83.81 96.38
N GLU A 251 69.63 -84.16 96.49
CA GLU A 251 69.07 -84.81 97.68
C GLU A 251 69.71 -86.17 97.95
N GLN A 252 69.90 -87.00 96.91
CA GLN A 252 70.61 -88.28 97.03
C GLN A 252 72.05 -88.09 97.49
N LEU A 253 72.79 -87.14 96.90
CA LEU A 253 74.17 -86.83 97.31
C LEU A 253 74.24 -86.32 98.76
N THR A 254 73.28 -85.48 99.16
CA THR A 254 73.18 -85.01 100.56
C THR A 254 72.90 -86.17 101.50
N GLY A 255 72.02 -87.10 101.13
CA GLY A 255 71.77 -88.33 101.87
C GLY A 255 73.03 -89.19 102.01
N ARG A 256 73.74 -89.43 100.91
CA ARG A 256 75.02 -90.16 100.92
C ARG A 256 76.07 -89.49 101.79
N LEU A 257 76.20 -88.16 101.71
CA LEU A 257 77.14 -87.39 102.51
C LEU A 257 76.83 -87.54 104.01
N LYS A 258 75.55 -87.48 104.39
CA LYS A 258 75.12 -87.72 105.77
C LYS A 258 75.47 -89.14 106.23
N THR A 259 75.22 -90.17 105.41
CA THR A 259 75.63 -91.55 105.73
C THR A 259 77.14 -91.66 105.90
N THR A 260 77.93 -91.08 105.01
CA THR A 260 79.40 -91.09 105.11
C THR A 260 79.89 -90.32 106.35
N GLU A 261 79.23 -89.23 106.74
CA GLU A 261 79.53 -88.51 107.99
C GLU A 261 79.20 -89.35 109.22
N GLU A 262 78.07 -90.05 109.24
CA GLU A 262 77.69 -91.01 110.29
C GLU A 262 78.71 -92.15 110.38
N GLU A 263 79.11 -92.75 109.24
CA GLU A 263 80.18 -93.75 109.17
C GLU A 263 81.51 -93.21 109.68
N ARG A 264 81.87 -91.97 109.36
CA ARG A 264 83.09 -91.32 109.83
C ARG A 264 83.08 -91.13 111.35
N GLU A 265 81.96 -90.69 111.93
CA GLU A 265 81.85 -90.56 113.39
C GLU A 265 81.87 -91.93 114.08
N GLN A 266 81.21 -92.96 113.51
CA GLN A 266 81.36 -94.34 114.01
C GLN A 266 82.81 -94.82 113.98
N PHE A 267 83.53 -94.56 112.87
CA PHE A 267 84.95 -94.89 112.73
C PHE A 267 85.83 -94.14 113.74
N LYS A 268 85.49 -92.89 114.03
CA LYS A 268 86.18 -92.08 115.05
C LYS A 268 85.90 -92.60 116.46
N ASP A 269 84.69 -93.03 116.75
CA ASP A 269 84.33 -93.59 118.04
C ASP A 269 84.93 -94.99 118.25
N THR A 270 85.05 -95.81 117.21
CA THR A 270 85.83 -97.06 117.27
C THR A 270 87.32 -96.79 117.46
N LEU A 271 87.90 -95.78 116.80
CA LEU A 271 89.29 -95.34 117.04
C LEU A 271 89.52 -94.93 118.50
N LYS A 272 88.63 -94.11 119.07
CA LYS A 272 88.69 -93.75 120.50
C LYS A 272 88.54 -94.97 121.41
N ALA A 273 87.71 -95.94 121.03
CA ALA A 273 87.57 -97.18 121.79
C ALA A 273 88.86 -98.02 121.74
N THR A 274 89.52 -98.11 120.59
CA THR A 274 90.82 -98.79 120.46
C THR A 274 91.94 -98.05 121.19
N GLU A 275 91.98 -96.71 121.15
CA GLU A 275 92.97 -95.91 121.91
C GLU A 275 92.79 -96.01 123.43
N LYS A 276 91.56 -96.28 123.91
CA LYS A 276 91.30 -96.61 125.32
C LYS A 276 91.78 -98.00 125.70
N ILE A 277 91.78 -98.95 124.76
CA ILE A 277 92.26 -100.33 124.99
C ILE A 277 93.80 -100.36 125.02
N ASP A 278 94.47 -99.57 124.18
CA ASP A 278 95.95 -99.49 124.15
C ASP A 278 96.57 -98.63 125.30
N ASN A 279 95.75 -97.92 126.09
CA ASN A 279 96.19 -97.11 127.24
C ASN A 279 95.79 -97.70 128.62
N SER A 280 95.43 -98.99 128.70
CA SER A 280 95.14 -99.71 129.96
C SER A 280 95.98 -100.99 130.09
#